data_AF-A0A535E371-F1
#
_entry.id   AF-A0A535E371-F1
#
_cell.length_a   1.000
_cell.length_b   1.000
_cell.length_c   1.000
_cell.angle_alpha   90.00
_cell.angle_beta   90.00
_cell.angle_gamma   90.00
#
_symmetry.space_group_name_H-M   'P 1'
#
loop_
_entity.id
_entity.type
_entity.pdbx_description
1 polymer ?
#
loop_
_entity_poly.entity_id
_entity_poly.type
_entity_poly.pdbx_seq_one_letter_code
_entity_poly.pdbx_strand_id
1 'polypeptide(L)'
;MDSRRHASTSAPRHSSRDLWSDRRLRRIRVTINAMGRRRSRTIAAIALLSVCAFVFGSSDVVPPKAPSALGAPRFVDEAASAGIDHVYGGGFGHAVGGGAAVLDCDGDGKPDLYLSGGSGSAALYRNDSQVGGALRFTHLIGAATDLIGVNGAYPIDIDGDGITDIVVLRNGENVLLRGRGGCRFERANERWGLDLTASATTAFSATWEGAAMLPTLAFGNYVDPASNDPHHLCFDNEMVRPTANTQVYAPPIPLTPSWCALSMLFSDWNRSGRSDLRVSNDEQYYLPSDGQEQLWRVAPREVPSLYTADDGWVT
;
A
#
# COMPACT_ATOMS: atom_id res chain seq x y z
N MET A 1 -49.73 56.94 16.17
CA MET A 1 -49.24 56.95 14.77
C MET A 1 -49.06 55.51 14.36
N ASP A 2 -49.64 55.00 13.27
CA ASP A 2 -50.65 55.59 12.36
C ASP A 2 -51.63 54.49 11.93
N SER A 3 -52.75 54.85 11.30
CA SER A 3 -53.86 53.97 10.91
C SER A 3 -54.09 53.98 9.39
N ARG A 4 -55.04 53.15 8.92
CA ARG A 4 -55.63 52.97 7.55
C ARG A 4 -55.21 51.62 6.93
N ARG A 5 -56.02 50.87 6.17
CA ARG A 5 -57.43 50.90 5.66
C ARG A 5 -57.76 49.45 5.16
N HIS A 6 -58.96 48.99 4.77
CA HIS A 6 -60.34 49.48 4.56
C HIS A 6 -61.31 48.37 5.07
N ALA A 7 -62.55 48.62 5.54
CA ALA A 7 -63.82 48.84 4.81
C ALA A 7 -64.24 47.68 3.86
N SER A 8 -65.39 47.00 4.07
CA SER A 8 -66.76 47.39 3.59
C SER A 8 -67.04 46.81 2.18
N THR A 9 -68.21 46.28 1.76
CA THR A 9 -69.55 46.06 2.37
C THR A 9 -70.38 45.11 1.50
N SER A 10 -71.27 44.35 2.15
CA SER A 10 -72.60 43.85 1.74
C SER A 10 -73.29 44.37 0.46
N ALA A 11 -74.14 43.53 -0.16
CA ALA A 11 -75.60 43.75 -0.43
C ALA A 11 -76.16 42.74 -1.48
N PRO A 12 -77.50 42.61 -1.71
CA PRO A 12 -78.52 42.24 -0.70
C PRO A 12 -79.70 41.36 -1.25
N ARG A 13 -80.67 41.02 -0.37
CA ARG A 13 -82.07 40.57 -0.66
C ARG A 13 -82.21 39.18 -1.35
N HIS A 14 -83.33 38.46 -1.33
CA HIS A 14 -84.73 38.77 -0.96
C HIS A 14 -85.39 37.65 -0.12
N SER A 15 -86.72 37.66 0.05
CA SER A 15 -87.47 36.91 1.07
C SER A 15 -88.28 35.72 0.54
N SER A 16 -88.66 34.85 1.49
CA SER A 16 -89.93 34.08 1.55
C SER A 16 -90.30 33.14 0.41
N ARG A 17 -90.18 31.82 0.66
CA ARG A 17 -91.32 30.93 0.95
C ARG A 17 -90.84 29.51 1.29
N ASP A 18 -91.51 28.91 2.27
CA ASP A 18 -91.73 27.48 2.53
C ASP A 18 -90.55 26.48 2.48
N LEU A 19 -90.61 25.45 3.33
CA LEU A 19 -90.63 24.03 2.93
C LEU A 19 -90.48 23.13 4.18
N TRP A 20 -91.52 22.33 4.46
CA TRP A 20 -91.51 20.98 5.05
C TRP A 20 -90.70 20.74 6.35
N SER A 21 -91.34 20.57 7.51
CA SER A 21 -92.13 19.39 7.92
C SER A 21 -91.36 18.06 8.00
N ASP A 22 -91.74 17.26 9.01
CA ASP A 22 -91.57 15.80 9.08
C ASP A 22 -90.14 15.18 9.08
N ARG A 23 -89.35 15.47 10.13
CA ARG A 23 -88.11 14.70 10.42
C ARG A 23 -87.90 14.21 11.87
N ARG A 24 -88.72 14.62 12.85
CA ARG A 24 -88.46 14.28 14.27
C ARG A 24 -88.91 12.86 14.67
N LEU A 25 -89.89 12.25 13.99
CA LEU A 25 -90.35 10.89 14.29
C LEU A 25 -89.44 9.77 13.74
N ARG A 26 -88.43 10.08 12.90
CA ARG A 26 -87.45 9.09 12.42
C ARG A 26 -86.32 8.76 13.41
N ARG A 27 -86.11 9.54 14.49
CA ARG A 27 -84.93 9.37 15.37
C ARG A 27 -85.05 8.26 16.43
N ILE A 28 -86.26 7.83 16.81
CA ILE A 28 -86.45 6.84 17.88
C ILE A 28 -86.12 5.40 17.42
N ARG A 29 -86.25 5.09 16.12
CA ARG A 29 -85.88 3.77 15.54
C ARG A 29 -84.37 3.53 15.37
N VAL A 30 -83.51 4.51 15.69
CA VAL A 30 -82.05 4.40 15.51
C VAL A 30 -81.33 3.93 16.79
N THR A 31 -81.88 4.19 17.98
CA THR A 31 -81.16 4.01 19.25
C THR A 31 -81.11 2.55 19.73
N ILE A 32 -82.10 1.71 19.41
CA ILE A 32 -82.14 0.30 19.83
C ILE A 32 -81.08 -0.55 19.07
N ASN A 33 -80.77 -0.21 17.82
CA ASN A 33 -79.69 -0.85 17.06
C ASN A 33 -78.27 -0.45 17.50
N ALA A 34 -78.12 0.50 18.44
CA ALA A 34 -76.82 0.93 18.95
C ALA A 34 -76.28 0.06 20.10
N MET A 35 -77.14 -0.65 20.84
CA MET A 35 -76.71 -1.49 21.97
C MET A 35 -76.35 -2.93 21.56
N GLY A 36 -76.97 -3.48 20.52
CA GLY A 36 -76.60 -4.81 19.98
C GLY A 36 -75.17 -4.87 19.43
N ARG A 37 -74.66 -3.78 18.84
CA ARG A 37 -73.30 -3.71 18.28
C ARG A 37 -72.18 -3.44 19.28
N ARG A 38 -72.49 -3.13 20.55
CA ARG A 38 -71.47 -2.94 21.61
C ARG A 38 -71.09 -4.23 22.35
N ARG A 39 -71.90 -5.29 22.32
CA ARG A 39 -71.49 -6.61 22.88
C ARG A 39 -70.69 -7.46 21.90
N SER A 40 -70.95 -7.36 20.60
CA SER A 40 -70.20 -8.12 19.57
C SER A 40 -68.78 -7.59 19.33
N ARG A 41 -68.50 -6.31 19.59
CA ARG A 41 -67.18 -5.71 19.35
C ARG A 41 -66.14 -6.06 20.41
N THR A 42 -66.53 -6.30 21.67
CA THR A 42 -65.57 -6.68 22.72
C THR A 42 -65.16 -8.15 22.60
N ILE A 43 -66.08 -9.04 22.23
CA ILE A 43 -65.76 -10.46 21.98
C ILE A 43 -64.96 -10.62 20.69
N ALA A 44 -65.30 -9.87 19.62
CA ALA A 44 -64.47 -9.85 18.41
C ALA A 44 -63.09 -9.22 18.64
N ALA A 45 -62.95 -8.22 19.53
CA ALA A 45 -61.64 -7.67 19.88
C ALA A 45 -60.77 -8.69 20.63
N ILE A 46 -61.32 -9.44 21.58
CA ILE A 46 -60.58 -10.50 22.28
C ILE A 46 -60.28 -11.68 21.34
N ALA A 47 -61.22 -12.08 20.48
CA ALA A 47 -60.99 -13.14 19.49
C ALA A 47 -59.97 -12.73 18.40
N LEU A 48 -59.95 -11.48 17.92
CA LEU A 48 -58.89 -11.00 17.05
C LEU A 48 -57.56 -10.86 17.81
N LEU A 49 -57.54 -10.46 19.08
CA LEU A 49 -56.31 -10.49 19.89
C LEU A 49 -55.80 -11.92 20.11
N SER A 50 -56.67 -12.93 20.19
CA SER A 50 -56.28 -14.34 20.29
C SER A 50 -55.86 -14.96 18.95
N VAL A 51 -56.42 -14.52 17.82
CA VAL A 51 -56.01 -14.98 16.47
C VAL A 51 -54.76 -14.25 15.97
N CYS A 52 -54.58 -12.97 16.32
CA CYS A 52 -53.31 -12.27 16.11
C CYS A 52 -52.18 -12.78 17.02
N ALA A 53 -52.50 -13.44 18.14
CA ALA A 53 -51.50 -14.08 19.01
C ALA A 53 -50.98 -15.44 18.49
N PHE A 54 -51.60 -16.02 17.46
CA PHE A 54 -51.18 -17.29 16.85
C PHE A 54 -50.67 -17.17 15.40
N VAL A 55 -50.34 -15.94 14.97
CA VAL A 55 -49.40 -15.70 13.86
C VAL A 55 -48.24 -14.80 14.32
N PHE A 56 -47.82 -14.98 15.58
CA PHE A 56 -46.39 -15.03 15.82
C PHE A 56 -45.89 -16.34 15.21
N GLY A 57 -45.70 -16.32 13.89
CA GLY A 57 -44.78 -17.24 13.28
C GLY A 57 -43.46 -17.09 14.04
N SER A 58 -42.83 -18.20 14.38
CA SER A 58 -41.44 -18.18 14.83
C SER A 58 -40.63 -17.59 13.69
N SER A 59 -40.49 -16.25 13.71
CA SER A 59 -39.26 -15.62 13.31
C SER A 59 -38.25 -16.17 14.29
N ASP A 60 -37.74 -17.37 13.99
CA ASP A 60 -36.42 -17.75 14.40
C ASP A 60 -35.56 -16.58 13.95
N VAL A 61 -35.24 -15.71 14.90
CA VAL A 61 -34.22 -14.70 14.73
C VAL A 61 -32.97 -15.52 14.61
N VAL A 62 -32.70 -15.99 13.40
CA VAL A 62 -31.47 -16.67 13.04
C VAL A 62 -30.40 -15.70 13.49
N PRO A 63 -29.67 -16.01 14.59
CA PRO A 63 -28.69 -15.08 15.10
C PRO A 63 -27.76 -14.81 13.92
N PRO A 64 -27.48 -13.53 13.58
CA PRO A 64 -26.74 -13.20 12.37
C PRO A 64 -25.49 -14.06 12.37
N LYS A 65 -25.41 -14.98 11.39
CA LYS A 65 -24.47 -16.12 11.43
C LYS A 65 -23.11 -15.52 11.73
N ALA A 66 -22.63 -15.77 12.96
CA ALA A 66 -21.43 -15.12 13.47
C ALA A 66 -20.37 -15.29 12.38
N PRO A 67 -19.73 -14.20 11.91
CA PRO A 67 -18.93 -14.24 10.70
C PRO A 67 -17.96 -15.39 10.86
N SER A 68 -18.18 -16.44 10.07
CA SER A 68 -17.37 -17.64 10.17
C SER A 68 -15.97 -17.15 9.92
N ALA A 69 -15.11 -17.20 10.93
CA ALA A 69 -13.70 -16.90 10.74
C ALA A 69 -13.29 -17.75 9.54
N LEU A 70 -12.89 -17.08 8.46
CA LEU A 70 -12.21 -17.77 7.37
C LEU A 70 -11.03 -18.46 8.08
N GLY A 71 -11.01 -19.79 8.02
CA GLY A 71 -10.02 -20.57 8.76
C GLY A 71 -8.61 -20.12 8.41
N ALA A 72 -7.63 -20.47 9.23
CA ALA A 72 -6.24 -20.09 9.00
C ALA A 72 -5.88 -20.29 7.50
N PRO A 73 -5.37 -19.24 6.82
CA PRO A 73 -5.14 -19.31 5.38
C PRO A 73 -4.18 -20.45 5.07
N ARG A 74 -4.56 -21.31 4.13
CA ARG A 74 -3.71 -22.40 3.67
C ARG A 74 -2.82 -21.88 2.55
N PHE A 75 -1.52 -21.82 2.82
CA PHE A 75 -0.52 -21.67 1.78
C PHE A 75 -0.37 -22.98 1.00
N VAL A 76 -0.25 -22.86 -0.32
CA VAL A 76 0.03 -23.95 -1.26
C VAL A 76 1.18 -23.45 -2.12
N ASP A 77 2.20 -24.29 -2.29
CA ASP A 77 3.27 -24.00 -3.24
C ASP A 77 2.74 -24.24 -4.65
N GLU A 78 2.79 -23.18 -5.47
CA GLU A 78 2.36 -23.16 -6.87
C GLU A 78 3.53 -22.76 -7.80
N ALA A 79 4.78 -22.70 -7.32
CA ALA A 79 5.91 -22.21 -8.14
C ALA A 79 6.10 -23.09 -9.39
N ALA A 80 6.24 -24.40 -9.19
CA ALA A 80 6.43 -25.35 -10.28
C ALA A 80 5.21 -25.48 -11.22
N SER A 81 3.99 -25.45 -10.68
CA SER A 81 2.75 -25.47 -11.49
C SER A 81 2.57 -24.19 -12.31
N ALA A 82 3.03 -23.06 -11.78
CA ALA A 82 3.03 -21.77 -12.48
C ALA A 82 4.21 -21.60 -13.46
N GLY A 83 5.15 -22.53 -13.54
CA GLY A 83 6.30 -22.47 -14.45
C GLY A 83 7.51 -21.69 -13.93
N ILE A 84 7.59 -21.47 -12.61
CA ILE A 84 8.76 -20.90 -11.93
C ILE A 84 9.62 -22.04 -11.40
N ASP A 85 10.77 -22.27 -12.04
CA ASP A 85 11.85 -23.14 -11.60
C ASP A 85 13.11 -22.28 -11.38
N HIS A 86 13.14 -21.60 -10.23
CA HIS A 86 14.16 -20.62 -9.87
C HIS A 86 14.72 -20.91 -8.48
N VAL A 87 16.04 -20.80 -8.33
CA VAL A 87 16.75 -21.06 -7.07
C VAL A 87 17.76 -19.96 -6.80
N TYR A 88 17.61 -19.30 -5.66
CA TYR A 88 18.65 -18.44 -5.10
C TYR A 88 19.73 -19.32 -4.46
N GLY A 89 20.97 -19.24 -4.97
CA GLY A 89 22.08 -20.09 -4.53
C GLY A 89 23.28 -19.31 -4.00
N GLY A 90 24.20 -20.00 -3.33
CA GLY A 90 25.50 -19.45 -2.93
C GLY A 90 25.98 -19.92 -1.57
N GLY A 91 27.23 -19.56 -1.25
CA GLY A 91 27.82 -19.72 0.08
C GLY A 91 27.56 -18.50 0.98
N PHE A 92 28.40 -18.32 2.00
CA PHE A 92 28.28 -17.24 3.00
C PHE A 92 28.08 -15.84 2.40
N GLY A 93 28.77 -15.49 1.30
CA GLY A 93 28.61 -14.19 0.65
C GLY A 93 27.19 -13.91 0.10
N HIS A 94 26.34 -14.94 -0.03
CA HIS A 94 24.94 -14.82 -0.41
C HIS A 94 23.98 -15.20 0.73
N ALA A 95 24.46 -15.35 1.98
CA ALA A 95 23.62 -15.73 3.13
C ALA A 95 22.58 -14.64 3.50
N VAL A 96 22.83 -13.39 3.13
CA VAL A 96 21.92 -12.25 3.31
C VAL A 96 21.47 -11.72 1.94
N GLY A 97 20.31 -12.19 1.48
CA GLY A 97 19.76 -11.85 0.17
C GLY A 97 18.60 -12.77 -0.22
N GLY A 98 18.34 -12.89 -1.52
CA GLY A 98 17.23 -13.68 -2.07
C GLY A 98 15.97 -12.85 -2.31
N GLY A 99 16.10 -11.54 -2.49
CA GLY A 99 14.98 -10.65 -2.75
C GLY A 99 14.29 -10.90 -4.10
N ALA A 100 13.01 -10.56 -4.17
CA ALA A 100 12.22 -10.53 -5.40
C ALA A 100 11.67 -9.12 -5.63
N ALA A 101 11.82 -8.60 -6.84
CA ALA A 101 11.13 -7.39 -7.30
C ALA A 101 9.83 -7.79 -8.01
N VAL A 102 8.76 -7.03 -7.76
CA VAL A 102 7.46 -7.18 -8.42
C VAL A 102 7.16 -5.90 -9.19
N LEU A 103 6.90 -6.03 -10.49
CA LEU A 103 6.74 -4.91 -11.43
C LEU A 103 5.71 -5.26 -12.51
N ASP A 104 5.31 -4.28 -13.31
CA ASP A 104 4.57 -4.48 -14.56
C ASP A 104 5.51 -4.08 -15.70
N CYS A 105 6.16 -5.05 -16.34
CA CYS A 105 7.23 -4.77 -17.31
C CYS A 105 6.75 -4.64 -18.76
N ASP A 106 5.53 -5.07 -19.09
CA ASP A 106 4.92 -4.84 -20.40
C ASP A 106 3.71 -3.89 -20.43
N GLY A 107 3.22 -3.47 -19.28
CA GLY A 107 2.17 -2.46 -19.12
C GLY A 107 0.76 -3.04 -19.18
N ASP A 108 0.59 -4.34 -18.92
CA ASP A 108 -0.70 -5.02 -19.00
C ASP A 108 -1.45 -5.13 -17.65
N GLY A 109 -0.86 -4.64 -16.57
CA GLY A 109 -1.45 -4.53 -15.24
C GLY A 109 -1.32 -5.78 -14.38
N LYS A 110 -0.60 -6.84 -14.81
CA LYS A 110 -0.28 -7.98 -13.95
C LYS A 110 1.11 -7.83 -13.31
N PRO A 111 1.30 -8.40 -12.11
CA PRO A 111 2.61 -8.42 -11.45
C PRO A 111 3.53 -9.48 -12.07
N ASP A 112 4.52 -9.02 -12.83
CA ASP A 112 5.72 -9.73 -13.25
C ASP A 112 6.73 -9.83 -12.09
N LEU A 113 7.71 -10.73 -12.21
CA LEU A 113 8.70 -10.99 -11.17
C LEU A 113 10.13 -10.88 -11.71
N TYR A 114 11.01 -10.18 -11.00
CA TYR A 114 12.45 -10.29 -11.19
C TYR A 114 13.08 -10.89 -9.93
N LEU A 115 13.64 -12.09 -10.07
CA LEU A 115 14.09 -12.93 -8.96
C LEU A 115 15.62 -12.95 -8.87
N SER A 116 16.16 -12.68 -7.67
CA SER A 116 17.60 -12.72 -7.40
C SER A 116 18.15 -14.15 -7.51
N GLY A 117 19.33 -14.33 -8.11
CA GLY A 117 19.98 -15.64 -8.28
C GLY A 117 21.04 -16.00 -7.26
N GLY A 118 21.57 -15.03 -6.51
CA GLY A 118 22.75 -15.20 -5.67
C GLY A 118 23.96 -15.55 -6.54
N SER A 119 24.62 -16.67 -6.28
CA SER A 119 25.68 -17.19 -7.17
C SER A 119 25.13 -17.79 -8.47
N GLY A 120 23.83 -18.06 -8.56
CA GLY A 120 23.14 -18.43 -9.79
C GLY A 120 22.77 -17.21 -10.63
N SER A 121 22.10 -17.45 -11.77
CA SER A 121 21.50 -16.38 -12.56
C SER A 121 20.26 -15.83 -11.86
N ALA A 122 20.09 -14.51 -11.84
CA ALA A 122 18.78 -13.89 -11.69
C ALA A 122 17.89 -14.21 -12.90
N ALA A 123 16.58 -13.98 -12.78
CA ALA A 123 15.61 -14.33 -13.81
C ALA A 123 14.42 -13.37 -13.84
N LEU A 124 14.01 -12.95 -15.05
CA LEU A 124 12.79 -12.17 -15.28
C LEU A 124 11.65 -13.09 -15.73
N TYR A 125 10.54 -13.09 -15.00
CA TYR A 125 9.35 -13.87 -15.31
C TYR A 125 8.17 -12.96 -15.62
N ARG A 126 7.64 -13.03 -16.84
CA ARG A 126 6.39 -12.36 -17.19
C ARG A 126 5.19 -13.18 -16.76
N ASN A 127 4.17 -12.53 -16.22
CA ASN A 127 2.92 -13.09 -15.77
C ASN A 127 1.92 -13.28 -16.93
N ASP A 128 1.91 -14.48 -17.51
CA ASP A 128 0.95 -14.88 -18.55
C ASP A 128 -0.39 -15.38 -17.98
N SER A 129 -0.67 -15.17 -16.68
CA SER A 129 -1.87 -15.70 -16.02
C SER A 129 -3.15 -15.04 -16.57
N GLN A 130 -4.21 -15.83 -16.72
CA GLN A 130 -5.55 -15.29 -16.90
C GLN A 130 -6.08 -14.75 -15.56
N VAL A 131 -6.72 -13.57 -15.55
CA VAL A 131 -7.32 -13.01 -14.33
C VAL A 131 -8.37 -13.98 -13.77
N GLY A 132 -8.16 -14.43 -12.52
CA GLY A 132 -9.00 -15.44 -11.86
C GLY A 132 -8.76 -16.89 -12.30
N GLY A 133 -7.77 -17.14 -13.17
CA GLY A 133 -7.32 -18.47 -13.59
C GLY A 133 -6.16 -19.00 -12.74
N ALA A 134 -5.58 -20.11 -13.18
CA ALA A 134 -4.33 -20.62 -12.62
C ALA A 134 -3.16 -19.68 -12.94
N LEU A 135 -2.17 -19.65 -12.05
CA LEU A 135 -0.93 -18.90 -12.28
C LEU A 135 -0.15 -19.49 -13.44
N ARG A 136 0.44 -18.62 -14.26
CA ARG A 136 1.35 -19.00 -15.35
C ARG A 136 2.37 -17.89 -15.57
N PHE A 137 3.65 -18.22 -15.48
CA PHE A 137 4.77 -17.35 -15.75
C PHE A 137 5.64 -17.90 -16.87
N THR A 138 6.26 -17.01 -17.64
CA THR A 138 7.25 -17.37 -18.66
C THR A 138 8.57 -16.67 -18.34
N HIS A 139 9.63 -17.46 -18.16
CA HIS A 139 10.99 -16.93 -18.04
C HIS A 139 11.41 -16.25 -19.36
N LEU A 140 11.73 -14.96 -19.27
CA LEU A 140 12.26 -14.15 -20.36
C LEU A 140 13.79 -14.12 -20.29
N ILE A 141 14.43 -15.04 -21.03
CA ILE A 141 15.89 -15.14 -21.11
C ILE A 141 16.47 -13.87 -21.75
N GLY A 142 17.42 -13.22 -21.08
CA GLY A 142 18.04 -11.98 -21.56
C GLY A 142 19.35 -11.64 -20.87
N ALA A 143 20.41 -11.39 -21.63
CA ALA A 143 21.74 -11.10 -21.07
C ALA A 143 21.82 -9.84 -20.16
N ALA A 144 20.81 -8.95 -20.21
CA ALA A 144 20.70 -7.80 -19.31
C ALA A 144 20.02 -8.16 -17.97
N THR A 145 19.15 -9.16 -17.95
CA THR A 145 18.35 -9.59 -16.79
C THR A 145 18.99 -10.77 -16.07
N ASP A 146 19.66 -11.65 -16.81
CA ASP A 146 20.17 -12.95 -16.37
C ASP A 146 21.55 -12.79 -15.70
N LEU A 147 21.61 -11.88 -14.73
CA LEU A 147 22.82 -11.44 -14.04
C LEU A 147 23.19 -12.40 -12.91
N ILE A 148 24.48 -12.68 -12.75
CA ILE A 148 25.01 -13.44 -11.61
C ILE A 148 25.39 -12.50 -10.46
N GLY A 149 25.46 -13.05 -9.24
CA GLY A 149 25.86 -12.31 -8.04
C GLY A 149 24.77 -11.41 -7.47
N VAL A 150 23.51 -11.58 -7.87
CA VAL A 150 22.38 -10.70 -7.47
C VAL A 150 21.83 -11.10 -6.11
N ASN A 151 21.81 -10.17 -5.16
CA ASN A 151 21.29 -10.36 -3.80
C ASN A 151 19.84 -9.88 -3.65
N GLY A 152 19.49 -8.80 -4.37
CA GLY A 152 18.18 -8.16 -4.31
C GLY A 152 17.93 -7.26 -5.51
N ALA A 153 16.69 -6.81 -5.68
CA ALA A 153 16.32 -5.89 -6.75
C ALA A 153 15.14 -5.01 -6.33
N TYR A 154 15.08 -3.78 -6.86
CA TYR A 154 14.06 -2.78 -6.53
C TYR A 154 13.50 -2.16 -7.81
N PRO A 155 12.18 -2.25 -8.05
CA PRO A 155 11.52 -1.60 -9.18
C PRO A 155 11.31 -0.11 -8.89
N ILE A 156 11.69 0.76 -9.82
CA ILE A 156 11.62 2.22 -9.68
C ILE A 156 11.66 2.87 -11.07
N ASP A 157 10.88 3.92 -11.31
CA ASP A 157 11.02 4.75 -12.53
C ASP A 157 12.10 5.80 -12.23
N ILE A 158 13.32 5.62 -12.75
CA ILE A 158 14.48 6.45 -12.38
C ILE A 158 14.54 7.75 -13.18
N ASP A 159 14.19 7.70 -14.47
CA ASP A 159 14.26 8.87 -15.35
C ASP A 159 12.92 9.56 -15.67
N GLY A 160 11.83 9.05 -15.09
CA GLY A 160 10.50 9.64 -15.12
C GLY A 160 9.75 9.42 -16.43
N ASP A 161 10.12 8.40 -17.21
CA ASP A 161 9.50 8.11 -18.51
C ASP A 161 8.22 7.26 -18.42
N GLY A 162 7.85 6.81 -17.22
CA GLY A 162 6.66 6.00 -16.96
C GLY A 162 6.85 4.51 -17.21
N ILE A 163 8.06 4.06 -17.58
CA ILE A 163 8.45 2.65 -17.68
C ILE A 163 9.23 2.28 -16.42
N THR A 164 8.91 1.14 -15.81
CA THR A 164 9.63 0.69 -14.60
C THR A 164 11.06 0.25 -14.94
N ASP A 165 12.04 0.87 -14.30
CA ASP A 165 13.44 0.43 -14.27
C ASP A 165 13.67 -0.51 -13.07
N ILE A 166 14.85 -1.15 -13.01
CA ILE A 166 15.25 -2.01 -11.90
C ILE A 166 16.64 -1.60 -11.40
N VAL A 167 16.74 -1.34 -10.10
CA VAL A 167 18.02 -1.29 -9.37
C VAL A 167 18.35 -2.71 -8.91
N VAL A 168 19.48 -3.26 -9.35
CA VAL A 168 19.92 -4.62 -9.03
C VAL A 168 21.10 -4.56 -8.06
N LEU A 169 20.89 -5.07 -6.85
CA LEU A 169 21.89 -5.15 -5.79
C LEU A 169 22.72 -6.43 -5.95
N ARG A 170 24.05 -6.31 -5.85
CA ARG A 170 24.98 -7.39 -6.17
C ARG A 170 26.11 -7.55 -5.16
N ASN A 171 26.74 -8.72 -5.20
CA ASN A 171 28.13 -8.87 -4.81
C ASN A 171 29.02 -8.46 -6.00
N GLY A 172 29.61 -7.28 -5.91
CA GLY A 172 30.36 -6.61 -6.96
C GLY A 172 29.70 -5.30 -7.36
N GLU A 173 29.79 -4.93 -8.63
CA GLU A 173 29.16 -3.71 -9.15
C GLU A 173 27.62 -3.87 -9.20
N ASN A 174 26.88 -2.96 -8.57
CA ASN A 174 25.43 -2.85 -8.70
C ASN A 174 25.04 -2.45 -10.14
N VAL A 175 23.86 -2.86 -10.60
CA VAL A 175 23.42 -2.59 -11.99
C VAL A 175 22.09 -1.85 -12.00
N LEU A 176 22.04 -0.74 -12.73
CA LEU A 176 20.81 -0.07 -13.12
C LEU A 176 20.35 -0.64 -14.47
N LEU A 177 19.14 -1.20 -14.51
CA LEU A 177 18.51 -1.73 -15.71
C LEU A 177 17.37 -0.80 -16.12
N ARG A 178 17.55 -0.02 -17.19
CA ARG A 178 16.51 0.85 -17.72
C ARG A 178 15.46 0.04 -18.49
N GLY A 179 14.19 0.24 -18.15
CA GLY A 179 13.05 -0.32 -18.85
C GLY A 179 12.89 0.26 -20.26
N ARG A 180 12.57 -0.62 -21.22
CA ARG A 180 12.31 -0.27 -22.64
C ARG A 180 10.90 -0.67 -23.10
N GLY A 181 10.03 -0.99 -22.14
CA GLY A 181 8.67 -1.52 -22.34
C GLY A 181 8.65 -2.93 -22.94
N GLY A 182 7.56 -3.65 -22.77
CA GLY A 182 7.44 -5.03 -23.28
C GLY A 182 8.49 -5.97 -22.69
N CYS A 183 8.79 -5.81 -21.39
CA CYS A 183 9.77 -6.57 -20.61
C CYS A 183 11.20 -6.61 -21.19
N ARG A 184 11.60 -5.55 -21.89
CA ARG A 184 12.98 -5.35 -22.35
C ARG A 184 13.72 -4.38 -21.44
N PHE A 185 14.98 -4.69 -21.14
CA PHE A 185 15.84 -3.87 -20.30
C PHE A 185 17.20 -3.63 -20.97
N GLU A 186 17.83 -2.49 -20.68
CA GLU A 186 19.24 -2.23 -21.01
C GLU A 186 20.02 -1.80 -19.75
N ARG A 187 21.31 -2.10 -19.69
CA ARG A 187 22.19 -1.55 -18.67
C ARG A 187 22.31 -0.03 -18.83
N ALA A 188 22.24 0.69 -17.70
CA ALA A 188 22.18 2.15 -17.67
C ALA A 188 23.18 2.82 -16.70
N ASN A 189 24.09 2.08 -16.06
CA ASN A 189 25.14 2.64 -15.20
C ASN A 189 25.90 3.78 -15.90
N GLU A 190 26.40 3.54 -17.11
CA GLU A 190 27.18 4.49 -17.89
C GLU A 190 26.33 5.64 -18.45
N ARG A 191 25.03 5.37 -18.69
CA ARG A 191 24.06 6.38 -19.15
C ARG A 191 23.78 7.41 -18.07
N TRP A 192 23.59 6.95 -16.83
CA TRP A 192 23.25 7.77 -15.67
C TRP A 192 24.47 8.10 -14.80
N GLY A 193 25.68 7.68 -15.17
CA GLY A 193 26.90 7.98 -14.41
C GLY A 193 26.94 7.36 -13.01
N LEU A 194 26.31 6.21 -12.79
CA LEU A 194 26.43 5.48 -11.53
C LEU A 194 27.78 4.74 -11.50
N ASP A 195 28.66 5.18 -10.61
CA ASP A 195 29.98 4.60 -10.34
C ASP A 195 30.09 4.40 -8.81
N LEU A 196 29.76 3.19 -8.34
CA LEU A 196 29.73 2.79 -6.93
C LEU A 196 30.92 1.90 -6.59
N THR A 197 31.29 1.85 -5.31
CA THR A 197 32.29 0.90 -4.83
C THR A 197 31.75 -0.53 -4.95
N ALA A 198 32.43 -1.37 -5.75
CA ALA A 198 32.07 -2.77 -5.92
C ALA A 198 32.20 -3.51 -4.57
N SER A 199 31.06 -3.91 -4.00
CA SER A 199 30.91 -4.34 -2.61
C SER A 199 29.83 -5.42 -2.49
N ALA A 200 29.54 -5.89 -1.27
CA ALA A 200 28.39 -6.77 -1.03
C ALA A 200 27.17 -5.94 -0.66
N THR A 201 26.33 -5.58 -1.65
CA THR A 201 25.16 -4.72 -1.40
C THR A 201 23.91 -5.55 -1.08
N THR A 202 23.20 -5.13 -0.03
CA THR A 202 22.10 -5.87 0.64
C THR A 202 20.85 -5.02 0.85
N ALA A 203 21.00 -3.71 1.03
CA ALA A 203 19.89 -2.79 1.23
C ALA A 203 19.90 -1.63 0.21
N PHE A 204 18.74 -1.03 -0.01
CA PHE A 204 18.59 0.12 -0.90
C PHE A 204 17.40 0.99 -0.49
N SER A 205 17.50 2.28 -0.77
CA SER A 205 16.36 3.20 -0.73
C SER A 205 16.54 4.35 -1.72
N ALA A 206 15.45 5.00 -2.11
CA ALA A 206 15.47 6.16 -2.99
C ALA A 206 14.48 7.25 -2.53
N THR A 207 14.77 8.50 -2.84
CA THR A 207 13.86 9.64 -2.66
C THR A 207 14.10 10.73 -3.70
N TRP A 208 13.09 11.51 -4.07
CA TRP A 208 13.28 12.68 -4.94
C TRP A 208 13.49 13.95 -4.11
N GLU A 209 14.65 14.57 -4.29
CA GLU A 209 14.97 15.86 -3.65
C GLU A 209 14.53 17.04 -4.53
N GLY A 210 13.33 17.56 -4.25
CA GLY A 210 12.80 18.77 -4.90
C GLY A 210 12.47 18.56 -6.38
N ALA A 211 13.18 19.27 -7.27
CA ALA A 211 13.00 19.22 -8.72
C ALA A 211 14.15 18.50 -9.45
N ALA A 212 14.81 17.56 -8.77
CA ALA A 212 15.84 16.72 -9.37
C ALA A 212 15.26 15.82 -10.47
N MET A 213 16.02 15.62 -11.55
CA MET A 213 15.58 14.80 -12.70
C MET A 213 15.70 13.29 -12.46
N LEU A 214 16.57 12.87 -11.53
CA LEU A 214 16.70 11.51 -11.04
C LEU A 214 16.46 11.52 -9.51
N PRO A 215 16.11 10.37 -8.88
CA PRO A 215 16.10 10.24 -7.43
C PRO A 215 17.51 10.36 -6.84
N THR A 216 17.59 10.73 -5.56
CA THR A 216 18.74 10.42 -4.70
C THR A 216 18.65 8.96 -4.29
N LEU A 217 19.75 8.23 -4.41
CA LEU A 217 19.86 6.80 -4.12
C LEU A 217 20.71 6.56 -2.87
N ALA A 218 20.36 5.56 -2.07
CA ALA A 218 21.17 5.06 -0.97
C ALA A 218 21.36 3.54 -1.12
N PHE A 219 22.60 3.07 -0.99
CA PHE A 219 23.01 1.68 -1.11
C PHE A 219 23.62 1.23 0.22
N GLY A 220 23.03 0.19 0.79
CA GLY A 220 23.47 -0.42 2.03
C GLY A 220 24.35 -1.62 1.74
N ASN A 221 25.58 -1.56 2.23
CA ASN A 221 26.62 -2.53 2.00
C ASN A 221 26.88 -3.36 3.27
N TYR A 222 27.43 -4.54 3.06
CA TYR A 222 27.55 -5.58 4.06
C TYR A 222 29.02 -5.89 4.37
N VAL A 223 29.31 -7.06 4.94
CA VAL A 223 30.64 -7.53 5.34
C VAL A 223 31.67 -7.36 4.22
N ASP A 224 32.80 -6.72 4.55
CA ASP A 224 34.01 -6.77 3.72
C ASP A 224 34.82 -8.03 4.09
N PRO A 225 34.92 -9.04 3.21
CA PRO A 225 35.70 -10.25 3.49
C PRO A 225 37.22 -10.01 3.56
N ALA A 226 37.71 -8.82 3.19
CA ALA A 226 39.10 -8.43 3.38
C ALA A 226 39.36 -7.77 4.75
N SER A 227 38.33 -7.30 5.45
CA SER A 227 38.48 -6.66 6.76
C SER A 227 38.65 -7.70 7.88
N ASN A 228 39.54 -7.37 8.81
CA ASN A 228 39.74 -8.08 10.07
C ASN A 228 39.70 -7.15 11.29
N ASP A 229 39.30 -5.89 11.10
CA ASP A 229 39.10 -4.93 12.18
C ASP A 229 37.69 -5.12 12.78
N PRO A 230 37.55 -5.55 14.05
CA PRO A 230 36.25 -5.74 14.69
C PRO A 230 35.42 -4.45 14.80
N HIS A 231 36.03 -3.27 14.59
CA HIS A 231 35.35 -1.98 14.56
C HIS A 231 34.88 -1.57 13.15
N HIS A 232 35.36 -2.25 12.09
CA HIS A 232 35.08 -1.90 10.69
C HIS A 232 34.98 -3.16 9.80
N LEU A 233 34.09 -4.10 10.15
CA LEU A 233 33.92 -5.37 9.42
C LEU A 233 33.12 -5.24 8.10
N CYS A 234 32.58 -4.07 7.80
CA CYS A 234 31.59 -3.84 6.76
C CYS A 234 32.09 -2.74 5.82
N PHE A 235 31.71 -2.81 4.53
CA PHE A 235 31.96 -1.71 3.61
C PHE A 235 31.22 -0.43 4.03
N ASP A 236 31.71 0.72 3.58
CA ASP A 236 30.98 1.98 3.70
C ASP A 236 29.67 1.91 2.92
N ASN A 237 28.58 2.30 3.57
CA ASN A 237 27.29 2.57 2.93
C ASN A 237 27.43 3.79 2.01
N GLU A 238 26.81 3.81 0.83
CA GLU A 238 27.00 4.86 -0.18
C GLU A 238 25.69 5.58 -0.52
N MET A 239 25.69 6.91 -0.51
CA MET A 239 24.57 7.72 -1.01
C MET A 239 24.99 8.48 -2.27
N VAL A 240 24.15 8.47 -3.31
CA VAL A 240 24.43 9.10 -4.60
C VAL A 240 23.33 10.10 -4.94
N ARG A 241 23.71 11.30 -5.34
CA ARG A 241 22.79 12.37 -5.77
C ARG A 241 22.95 12.69 -7.25
N PRO A 242 21.89 13.10 -7.95
CA PRO A 242 22.02 13.64 -9.29
C PRO A 242 22.79 14.97 -9.30
N THR A 243 23.59 15.17 -10.35
CA THR A 243 24.15 16.48 -10.68
C THR A 243 23.00 17.41 -11.10
N ALA A 244 22.98 18.64 -10.57
CA ALA A 244 21.86 19.55 -10.72
C ALA A 244 21.52 19.87 -12.19
N ASN A 245 20.24 19.68 -12.56
CA ASN A 245 19.70 19.86 -13.92
C ASN A 245 20.30 18.90 -14.98
N THR A 246 20.71 17.69 -14.57
CA THR A 246 21.20 16.64 -15.48
C THR A 246 20.54 15.30 -15.19
N GLN A 247 20.64 14.36 -16.12
CA GLN A 247 20.33 12.94 -15.92
C GLN A 247 21.62 12.13 -15.64
N VAL A 248 22.57 12.68 -14.88
CA VAL A 248 23.73 11.93 -14.39
C VAL A 248 23.94 12.13 -12.90
N TYR A 249 24.35 11.06 -12.23
CA TYR A 249 24.78 11.05 -10.84
C TYR A 249 26.10 11.80 -10.65
N ALA A 250 26.25 12.42 -9.49
CA ALA A 250 27.53 12.89 -8.97
C ALA A 250 28.28 11.71 -8.30
N PRO A 251 29.59 11.85 -7.99
CA PRO A 251 30.33 10.82 -7.25
C PRO A 251 29.64 10.43 -5.93
N PRO A 252 29.75 9.16 -5.49
CA PRO A 252 29.15 8.71 -4.23
C PRO A 252 29.65 9.49 -3.01
N ILE A 253 28.77 9.59 -2.03
CA ILE A 253 29.04 10.14 -0.71
C ILE A 253 29.05 8.95 0.28
N PRO A 254 30.20 8.61 0.90
CA PRO A 254 30.24 7.56 1.90
C PRO A 254 29.50 8.01 3.17
N LEU A 255 28.73 7.09 3.76
CA LEU A 255 27.97 7.27 4.98
C LEU A 255 28.73 6.64 6.15
N THR A 256 29.64 7.40 6.75
CA THR A 256 30.57 6.93 7.80
C THR A 256 30.31 7.53 9.20
N PRO A 257 30.41 6.75 10.29
CA PRO A 257 30.73 5.32 10.35
C PRO A 257 29.65 4.45 9.69
N SER A 258 30.06 3.30 9.17
CA SER A 258 29.19 2.34 8.49
C SER A 258 29.11 1.03 9.27
N TRP A 259 27.94 0.41 9.24
CA TRP A 259 27.68 -0.92 9.78
C TRP A 259 26.98 -1.76 8.72
N CYS A 260 27.02 -3.08 8.87
CA CYS A 260 26.51 -4.04 7.89
C CYS A 260 25.00 -3.87 7.71
N ALA A 261 24.60 -3.17 6.66
CA ALA A 261 23.21 -2.77 6.46
C ALA A 261 22.34 -3.94 6.02
N LEU A 262 21.14 -4.06 6.59
CA LEU A 262 20.13 -5.04 6.23
C LEU A 262 18.86 -4.39 5.65
N SER A 263 18.57 -3.14 5.98
CA SER A 263 17.48 -2.38 5.34
C SER A 263 17.75 -0.88 5.36
N MET A 264 17.15 -0.16 4.41
CA MET A 264 17.22 1.29 4.32
C MET A 264 15.86 1.89 3.98
N LEU A 265 15.53 3.03 4.57
CA LEU A 265 14.28 3.74 4.31
C LEU A 265 14.45 5.25 4.38
N PHE A 266 14.29 5.92 3.24
CA PHE A 266 14.00 7.36 3.22
C PHE A 266 12.58 7.62 3.75
N SER A 267 12.43 8.50 4.74
CA SER A 267 11.12 8.89 5.28
C SER A 267 11.14 10.27 5.94
N ASP A 268 10.00 10.97 5.91
CA ASP A 268 9.78 12.20 6.69
C ASP A 268 9.34 11.85 8.12
N TRP A 269 10.23 11.16 8.84
CA TRP A 269 9.98 10.56 10.16
C TRP A 269 9.48 11.55 11.21
N ASN A 270 9.94 12.82 11.13
CA ASN A 270 9.58 13.90 12.06
C ASN A 270 8.53 14.88 11.49
N ARG A 271 8.00 14.63 10.28
CA ARG A 271 7.03 15.49 9.59
C ARG A 271 7.55 16.92 9.34
N SER A 272 8.84 17.07 9.08
CA SER A 272 9.47 18.34 8.72
C SER A 272 9.36 18.68 7.22
N GLY A 273 8.84 17.75 6.40
CA GLY A 273 8.81 17.85 4.94
C GLY A 273 10.13 17.42 4.28
N ARG A 274 10.99 16.69 4.99
CA ARG A 274 12.32 16.24 4.52
C ARG A 274 12.42 14.73 4.64
N SER A 275 12.78 14.04 3.56
CA SER A 275 13.16 12.63 3.64
C SER A 275 14.54 12.47 4.26
N ASP A 276 14.62 11.96 5.49
CA ASP A 276 15.85 11.48 6.11
C ASP A 276 15.97 9.96 5.94
N LEU A 277 17.20 9.43 6.00
CA LEU A 277 17.49 8.03 5.71
C LEU A 277 17.69 7.23 7.01
N ARG A 278 16.79 6.31 7.34
CA ARG A 278 17.06 5.26 8.33
C ARG A 278 17.88 4.14 7.68
N VAL A 279 18.88 3.63 8.39
CA VAL A 279 19.62 2.42 8.07
C VAL A 279 19.51 1.47 9.25
N SER A 280 19.03 0.24 8.99
CA SER A 280 18.97 -0.83 9.99
C SER A 280 20.11 -1.81 9.75
N ASN A 281 20.82 -2.18 10.81
CA ASN A 281 22.14 -2.80 10.76
C ASN A 281 22.16 -4.17 11.47
N ASP A 282 23.01 -5.09 11.00
CA ASP A 282 23.21 -6.38 11.66
C ASP A 282 24.09 -6.21 12.92
N GLU A 283 23.46 -6.33 14.10
CA GLU A 283 24.09 -6.30 15.43
C GLU A 283 25.19 -7.36 15.59
N GLN A 284 25.21 -8.41 14.75
CA GLN A 284 26.25 -9.44 14.77
C GLN A 284 27.64 -8.93 14.34
N TYR A 285 27.74 -7.79 13.65
CA TYR A 285 28.97 -7.28 13.03
C TYR A 285 29.51 -5.97 13.61
N TYR A 286 29.01 -5.54 14.77
CA TYR A 286 29.57 -4.42 15.52
C TYR A 286 29.61 -4.69 17.03
N LEU A 287 30.51 -4.02 17.74
CA LEU A 287 30.53 -4.08 19.19
C LEU A 287 29.40 -3.21 19.77
N PRO A 288 28.70 -3.64 20.84
CA PRO A 288 27.67 -2.84 21.50
C PRO A 288 28.16 -1.51 22.10
N SER A 289 29.47 -1.26 22.11
CA SER A 289 30.07 0.02 22.51
C SER A 289 30.18 1.03 21.36
N ASP A 290 30.04 0.58 20.11
CA ASP A 290 30.45 1.32 18.92
C ASP A 290 29.29 1.53 17.94
N GLY A 291 28.53 0.46 17.67
CA GLY A 291 27.52 0.42 16.64
C GLY A 291 26.07 0.45 17.13
N GLN A 292 25.19 0.84 16.23
CA GLN A 292 23.75 1.00 16.46
C GLN A 292 23.00 1.12 15.13
N GLU A 293 21.67 1.07 15.21
CA GLU A 293 20.77 1.58 14.16
C GLU A 293 21.07 3.07 13.85
N GLN A 294 21.03 3.47 12.59
CA GLN A 294 21.40 4.82 12.18
C GLN A 294 20.24 5.59 11.57
N LEU A 295 20.18 6.88 11.88
CA LEU A 295 19.32 7.84 11.21
C LEU A 295 20.17 8.97 10.67
N TRP A 296 20.14 9.15 9.36
CA TRP A 296 20.93 10.12 8.62
C TRP A 296 20.08 11.30 8.20
N ARG A 297 20.48 12.49 8.63
CA ARG A 297 19.95 13.78 8.17
C ARG A 297 20.38 14.01 6.74
N VAL A 298 19.42 14.06 5.82
CA VAL A 298 19.67 14.29 4.38
C VAL A 298 19.11 15.66 4.00
N ALA A 299 19.84 16.70 4.41
CA ALA A 299 19.49 18.07 4.07
C ALA A 299 19.85 18.38 2.59
N PRO A 300 18.99 19.11 1.85
CA PRO A 300 19.21 19.36 0.42
C PRO A 300 20.56 20.03 0.14
N ARG A 301 21.38 19.38 -0.71
CA ARG A 301 22.74 19.83 -1.10
C ARG A 301 23.79 19.88 0.02
N GLU A 302 23.48 19.39 1.21
CA GLU A 302 24.44 19.27 2.33
C GLU A 302 24.96 17.83 2.44
N VAL A 303 26.19 17.64 2.94
CA VAL A 303 26.70 16.28 3.23
C VAL A 303 25.83 15.65 4.33
N PRO A 304 25.39 14.38 4.19
CA PRO A 304 24.62 13.72 5.23
C PRO A 304 25.32 13.73 6.59
N SER A 305 24.55 13.87 7.66
CA SER A 305 25.05 13.82 9.03
C SER A 305 24.18 12.90 9.88
N LEU A 306 24.77 12.18 10.83
CA LEU A 306 23.99 11.38 11.77
C LEU A 306 23.13 12.28 12.67
N TYR A 307 21.92 11.80 12.97
CA TYR A 307 21.15 12.25 14.12
C TYR A 307 21.76 11.68 15.41
N THR A 308 21.70 12.48 16.47
CA THR A 308 22.31 12.18 17.77
C THR A 308 21.28 12.24 18.90
N ALA A 309 21.68 11.83 20.11
CA ALA A 309 20.84 11.98 21.31
C ALA A 309 20.42 13.43 21.57
N ASP A 310 21.28 14.41 21.25
CA ASP A 310 20.98 15.84 21.37
C ASP A 310 19.90 16.30 20.36
N ASP A 311 19.75 15.58 19.24
CA ASP A 311 18.67 15.77 18.27
C ASP A 311 17.38 15.00 18.64
N GLY A 312 17.39 14.25 19.75
CA GLY A 312 16.29 13.38 20.18
C GLY A 312 16.30 11.98 19.56
N TRP A 313 17.36 11.58 18.87
CA TRP A 313 17.54 10.20 18.39
C TRP A 313 18.19 9.34 19.46
N VAL A 314 17.39 8.45 20.07
CA VAL A 314 17.84 7.48 21.07
C VAL A 314 17.49 6.09 20.56
N THR A 315 18.51 5.24 20.43
CA THR A 315 18.44 3.82 20.02
C THR A 315 18.45 2.91 21.23
#